data_AF-A0A7S3HNV9-F1
#
_entry.id   AF-A0A7S3HNV9-F1
#
_cell.length_a   1.000
_cell.length_b   1.000
_cell.length_c   1.000
_cell.angle_alpha   90.00
_cell.angle_beta   90.00
_cell.angle_gamma   90.00
#
_symmetry.space_group_name_H-M   'P 1'
#
loop_
_entity.id
_entity.type
_entity.pdbx_description
1 polymer ?
#
loop_
_entity_poly.entity_id
_entity_poly.type
_entity_poly.pdbx_seq_one_letter_code
_entity_poly.pdbx_strand_id
1 'polypeptide(L)'
;WIAAANNEDFFVIHEDGGNVFGERKFLARVGTPMKYYFVAMSGGEENSRQLAGVSAVEGVMKSPSAHEFSGATDISALLAKDASGNFRLAVGDATGAQRTLDAQIPINEKSIVVSLQAHSNWGGWTESFNPDAAGQILLYKPAVPAN
;
A
#
# COMPACT_ATOMS: atom_id res chain seq x y z
N TRP A 1 -10.91 2.08 3.08
CA TRP A 1 -11.98 1.26 2.47
C TRP A 1 -11.82 1.32 0.97
N ILE A 2 -12.02 0.21 0.28
CA ILE A 2 -11.87 0.06 -1.17
C ILE A 2 -13.17 -0.59 -1.68
N ALA A 3 -13.92 0.13 -2.49
CA ALA A 3 -15.08 -0.41 -3.20
C ALA A 3 -14.62 -1.11 -4.49
N ALA A 4 -15.17 -2.28 -4.78
CA ALA A 4 -14.90 -3.03 -5.98
C ALA A 4 -16.19 -3.46 -6.69
N ALA A 5 -16.05 -3.88 -7.95
CA ALA A 5 -17.15 -4.43 -8.74
C ALA A 5 -17.92 -5.53 -7.99
N ASN A 6 -19.17 -5.76 -8.42
CA ASN A 6 -20.09 -6.72 -7.80
C ASN A 6 -20.49 -6.38 -6.36
N ASN A 7 -20.44 -5.10 -5.99
CA ASN A 7 -20.72 -4.61 -4.64
C ASN A 7 -19.86 -5.29 -3.57
N GLU A 8 -18.59 -5.55 -3.89
CA GLU A 8 -17.63 -6.08 -2.94
C GLU A 8 -16.89 -4.94 -2.22
N ASP A 9 -16.81 -5.03 -0.90
CA ASP A 9 -16.10 -4.08 -0.07
C ASP A 9 -14.86 -4.71 0.56
N PHE A 10 -13.78 -3.92 0.60
CA PHE A 10 -12.53 -4.33 1.22
C PHE A 10 -11.99 -3.24 2.16
N PHE A 11 -11.31 -3.67 3.21
CA PHE A 11 -10.49 -2.83 4.06
C PHE A 11 -9.01 -3.13 3.83
N VAL A 12 -8.20 -2.08 3.83
CA VAL A 12 -6.75 -2.21 3.92
C VAL A 12 -6.40 -1.99 5.38
N ILE A 13 -5.68 -2.95 5.95
CA ILE A 13 -5.25 -2.92 7.34
C ILE A 13 -3.73 -2.76 7.34
N HIS A 14 -3.28 -1.80 8.12
CA HIS A 14 -1.88 -1.53 8.41
C HIS A 14 -1.65 -1.79 9.88
N GLU A 15 -0.70 -2.66 10.20
CA GLU A 15 -0.14 -2.74 11.54
C GLU A 15 0.80 -1.55 11.76
N ASP A 16 0.75 -1.00 12.97
CA ASP A 16 1.57 0.11 13.45
C ASP A 16 1.81 -0.11 14.94
N GLY A 17 2.47 -1.24 15.26
CA GLY A 17 2.61 -1.74 16.63
C GLY A 17 4.04 -1.74 17.17
N GLY A 18 5.04 -1.47 16.33
CA GLY A 18 6.44 -1.72 16.64
C GLY A 18 6.79 -3.21 16.63
N ASN A 19 6.20 -3.99 15.72
CA ASN A 19 6.40 -5.42 15.63
C ASN A 19 7.86 -5.75 15.30
N VAL A 20 8.55 -6.42 16.22
CA VAL A 20 9.97 -6.75 16.10
C VAL A 20 10.30 -7.67 14.91
N PHE A 21 9.33 -8.42 14.39
CA PHE A 21 9.52 -9.24 13.18
C PHE A 21 9.10 -8.52 11.89
N GLY A 22 8.49 -7.35 12.03
CA GLY A 22 8.02 -6.49 10.94
C GLY A 22 6.52 -6.27 10.99
N GLU A 23 6.11 -5.05 10.67
CA GLU A 23 4.70 -4.69 10.54
C GLU A 23 4.08 -5.43 9.38
N ARG A 24 2.82 -5.83 9.54
CA ARG A 24 2.07 -6.57 8.53
C ARG A 24 0.99 -5.71 7.90
N LYS A 25 0.78 -5.92 6.60
CA LYS A 25 -0.31 -5.34 5.84
C LYS A 25 -1.27 -6.43 5.39
N PHE A 26 -2.56 -6.20 5.56
CA PHE A 26 -3.60 -7.10 5.08
C PHE A 26 -4.58 -6.36 4.17
N LEU A 27 -5.15 -7.11 3.22
CA LEU A 27 -6.40 -6.76 2.57
C LEU A 27 -7.47 -7.64 3.20
N ALA A 28 -8.55 -7.04 3.70
CA ALA A 28 -9.65 -7.75 4.31
C ALA A 28 -10.90 -7.59 3.45
N ARG A 29 -11.51 -8.70 3.03
CA ARG A 29 -12.79 -8.70 2.34
C ARG A 29 -13.92 -8.70 3.35
N VAL A 30 -14.80 -7.72 3.23
CA VAL A 30 -15.99 -7.59 4.09
C VAL A 30 -16.93 -8.78 3.87
N GLY A 31 -17.40 -9.35 4.96
CA GLY A 31 -18.28 -10.53 4.99
C GLY A 31 -18.34 -11.14 6.39
N THR A 32 -19.13 -12.20 6.54
CA THR A 32 -19.25 -12.96 7.79
C THR A 32 -18.98 -14.44 7.51
N PRO A 33 -17.82 -15.00 7.92
CA PRO A 33 -16.69 -14.30 8.56
C PRO A 33 -15.96 -13.37 7.58
N MET A 34 -15.24 -12.38 8.11
CA MET A 34 -14.33 -11.55 7.32
C MET A 34 -13.15 -12.40 6.84
N LYS A 35 -12.78 -12.27 5.56
CA LYS A 35 -11.62 -12.99 4.99
C LYS A 35 -10.42 -12.04 4.92
N TYR A 36 -9.26 -12.48 5.41
CA TYR A 36 -8.03 -11.69 5.43
C TYR A 36 -6.99 -12.28 4.48
N TYR A 37 -6.36 -11.42 3.69
CA TYR A 37 -5.29 -11.75 2.76
C TYR A 37 -4.03 -11.01 3.19
N PHE A 38 -2.97 -11.76 3.51
CA PHE A 38 -1.66 -11.19 3.76
C PHE A 38 -1.13 -10.52 2.48
N VAL A 39 -0.68 -9.28 2.60
CA VAL A 39 -0.19 -8.49 1.45
C VAL A 39 1.33 -8.35 1.51
N ALA A 40 1.83 -7.84 2.63
CA ALA A 40 3.25 -7.54 2.79
C ALA A 40 3.63 -7.48 4.26
N MET A 41 4.93 -7.56 4.51
CA MET A 41 5.56 -7.31 5.79
C MET A 41 6.81 -6.47 5.59
N SER A 42 7.11 -5.56 6.52
CA SER A 42 8.26 -4.67 6.40
C SER A 42 8.79 -4.23 7.75
N GLY A 43 10.10 -3.97 7.84
CA GLY A 43 10.77 -3.58 9.08
C GLY A 43 10.88 -4.73 10.08
N GLY A 44 11.16 -4.36 11.33
CA GLY A 44 11.35 -5.25 12.47
C GLY A 44 12.82 -5.45 12.80
N GLU A 45 13.18 -5.21 14.05
CA GLU A 45 14.54 -5.36 14.57
C GLU A 45 15.09 -6.79 14.43
N GLU A 46 14.21 -7.79 14.50
CA GLU A 46 14.52 -9.22 14.35
C GLU A 46 14.23 -9.74 12.94
N ASN A 47 13.79 -8.88 12.02
CA ASN A 47 13.55 -9.31 10.64
C ASN A 47 14.88 -9.64 9.93
N SER A 48 14.96 -10.84 9.35
CA SER A 48 16.20 -11.31 8.69
C SER A 48 16.74 -10.36 7.60
N ARG A 49 15.88 -9.63 6.87
CA ARG A 49 16.34 -8.67 5.86
C ARG A 49 16.89 -7.40 6.49
N GLN A 50 16.29 -6.96 7.60
CA GLN A 50 16.78 -5.82 8.38
C GLN A 50 18.14 -6.14 9.02
N LEU A 51 18.27 -7.31 9.63
CA LEU A 51 19.53 -7.80 10.19
C LEU A 51 20.64 -7.94 9.12
N ALA A 52 20.27 -8.29 7.89
CA ALA A 52 21.18 -8.33 6.75
C ALA A 52 21.49 -6.94 6.16
N GLY A 53 20.97 -5.86 6.75
CA GLY A 53 21.22 -4.49 6.32
C GLY A 53 20.53 -4.11 4.99
N VAL A 54 19.48 -4.83 4.60
CA VAL A 54 18.82 -4.59 3.31
C VAL A 54 17.90 -3.38 3.39
N SER A 55 18.18 -2.39 2.56
CA SER A 55 17.35 -1.20 2.35
C SER A 55 16.83 -1.10 0.91
N ALA A 56 15.84 -0.24 0.71
CA ALA A 56 15.28 0.02 -0.62
C ALA A 56 16.23 0.83 -1.52
N VAL A 57 17.04 1.68 -0.89
CA VAL A 57 18.09 2.48 -1.54
C VAL A 57 19.42 2.07 -0.93
N GLU A 58 20.45 1.91 -1.73
CA GLU A 58 21.77 1.52 -1.22
C GLU A 58 22.33 2.61 -0.28
N GLY A 59 22.98 2.17 0.81
CA GLY A 59 23.70 3.06 1.73
C GLY A 59 22.85 3.88 2.70
N VAL A 60 21.51 3.76 2.68
CA VAL A 60 20.63 4.49 3.61
C VAL A 60 20.27 3.70 4.87
N MET A 61 20.56 2.40 4.89
CA MET A 61 20.34 1.56 6.06
C MET A 61 21.25 2.03 7.21
N LYS A 62 20.66 2.31 8.37
CA LYS A 62 21.40 2.73 9.56
C LYS A 62 21.40 1.67 10.65
N SER A 63 20.22 1.16 11.01
CA SER A 63 20.04 0.09 11.99
C SER A 63 18.69 -0.60 11.78
N PRO A 64 18.55 -1.90 12.10
CA PRO A 64 17.25 -2.58 12.14
C PRO A 64 16.25 -1.80 12.99
N SER A 65 15.03 -1.61 12.51
CA SER A 65 13.96 -0.93 13.23
C SER A 65 12.59 -1.30 12.65
N ALA A 66 11.52 -0.95 13.36
CA ALA A 66 10.16 -1.04 12.85
C ALA A 66 9.99 -0.17 11.60
N HIS A 67 9.07 -0.54 10.72
CA HIS A 67 8.62 0.30 9.62
C HIS A 67 7.18 0.70 9.88
N GLU A 68 6.62 1.62 9.10
CA GLU A 68 5.20 1.98 9.19
C GLU A 68 4.58 1.93 7.79
N PHE A 69 3.52 1.13 7.62
CA PHE A 69 2.67 1.31 6.45
C PHE A 69 1.66 2.42 6.73
N SER A 70 1.75 3.53 5.99
CA SER A 70 0.95 4.72 6.28
C SER A 70 0.11 5.12 5.08
N GLY A 71 -1.20 4.93 5.19
CA GLY A 71 -2.16 5.31 4.17
C GLY A 71 -2.23 4.35 2.97
N ALA A 72 -3.44 4.27 2.40
CA ALA A 72 -3.70 3.51 1.18
C ALA A 72 -4.77 4.22 0.36
N THR A 73 -4.49 4.44 -0.91
CA THR A 73 -5.35 5.21 -1.80
C THR A 73 -5.66 4.40 -3.05
N ASP A 74 -6.95 4.18 -3.32
CA ASP A 74 -7.39 3.62 -4.59
C ASP A 74 -7.23 4.67 -5.69
N ILE A 75 -6.39 4.38 -6.68
CA ILE A 75 -6.20 5.24 -7.85
C ILE A 75 -6.75 4.60 -9.13
N SER A 76 -7.54 3.52 -9.01
CA SER A 76 -7.97 2.73 -10.14
C SER A 76 -8.81 3.52 -11.13
N ALA A 77 -9.78 4.30 -10.65
CA ALA A 77 -10.58 5.19 -11.48
C ALA A 77 -9.76 6.27 -12.20
N LEU A 78 -8.68 6.76 -11.58
CA LEU A 78 -7.76 7.73 -12.20
C LEU A 78 -6.99 7.12 -13.38
N LEU A 79 -6.75 5.81 -13.34
CA LEU A 79 -6.04 5.07 -14.37
C LEU A 79 -6.98 4.38 -15.38
N ALA A 80 -8.28 4.35 -15.10
CA ALA A 80 -9.26 3.63 -15.91
C ALA A 80 -9.42 4.31 -17.28
N LYS A 81 -9.35 3.49 -18.35
CA LYS A 81 -9.53 3.94 -19.74
C LYS A 81 -10.76 3.30 -20.37
N ASP A 82 -11.38 4.00 -21.31
CA ASP A 82 -12.44 3.47 -22.15
C ASP A 82 -11.88 2.61 -23.30
N ALA A 83 -12.77 2.03 -24.11
CA ALA A 83 -12.39 1.20 -25.27
C ALA A 83 -11.60 1.96 -26.34
N SER A 84 -11.68 3.30 -26.35
CA SER A 84 -10.93 4.17 -27.26
C SER A 84 -9.57 4.59 -26.68
N GLY A 85 -9.25 4.18 -25.45
CA GLY A 85 -8.00 4.49 -24.75
C GLY A 85 -8.01 5.83 -24.00
N ASN A 86 -9.14 6.53 -23.92
CA ASN A 86 -9.26 7.78 -23.17
C ASN A 86 -9.48 7.50 -21.69
N PHE A 87 -8.96 8.36 -20.81
CA PHE A 87 -9.26 8.27 -19.38
C PHE A 87 -10.75 8.50 -19.12
N ARG A 88 -11.34 7.64 -18.30
CA ARG A 88 -12.76 7.70 -17.95
C ARG A 88 -13.08 8.83 -16.97
N LEU A 89 -12.10 9.23 -16.15
CA LEU A 89 -12.23 10.39 -15.27
C LEU A 89 -11.63 11.62 -15.96
N ALA A 90 -12.43 12.68 -16.06
CA ALA A 90 -11.95 13.96 -16.55
C ALA A 90 -11.06 14.66 -15.51
N VAL A 91 -10.04 15.39 -15.98
CA VAL A 91 -9.22 16.25 -15.13
C VAL A 91 -10.11 17.32 -14.48
N GLY A 92 -9.95 17.51 -13.16
CA GLY A 92 -10.73 18.48 -12.41
C GLY A 92 -12.16 18.03 -12.08
N ASP A 93 -12.50 16.74 -12.27
CA ASP A 93 -13.78 16.22 -11.80
C ASP A 93 -13.94 16.44 -10.29
N ALA A 94 -14.93 17.27 -9.92
CA ALA A 94 -15.33 17.54 -8.55
C ALA A 94 -16.71 16.95 -8.21
N THR A 95 -17.27 16.12 -9.10
CA THR A 95 -18.59 15.52 -8.95
C THR A 95 -18.59 14.31 -8.00
N GLY A 96 -17.41 13.75 -7.74
CA GLY A 96 -17.25 12.50 -7.00
C GLY A 96 -17.35 11.25 -7.90
N ALA A 97 -17.27 11.41 -9.23
CA ALA A 97 -17.37 10.31 -10.19
C ALA A 97 -16.28 9.24 -9.97
N GLN A 98 -15.13 9.62 -9.39
CA GLN A 98 -14.07 8.68 -9.01
C GLN A 98 -14.61 7.50 -8.19
N ARG A 99 -15.41 7.75 -7.15
CA ARG A 99 -15.93 6.68 -6.27
C ARG A 99 -16.85 5.72 -7.02
N THR A 100 -17.70 6.26 -7.90
CA THR A 100 -18.60 5.47 -8.74
C THR A 100 -17.84 4.61 -9.73
N LEU A 101 -16.77 5.15 -10.33
CA LEU A 101 -15.90 4.39 -11.23
C LEU A 101 -15.10 3.33 -10.48
N ASP A 102 -14.59 3.64 -9.29
CA ASP A 102 -13.88 2.68 -8.46
C ASP A 102 -14.79 1.48 -8.16
N ALA A 103 -16.04 1.69 -7.78
CA ALA A 103 -17.00 0.61 -7.51
C ALA A 103 -17.33 -0.28 -8.74
N GLN A 104 -16.91 0.10 -9.96
CA GLN A 104 -17.08 -0.71 -11.17
C GLN A 104 -15.85 -1.56 -11.52
N ILE A 105 -14.73 -1.36 -10.85
CA ILE A 105 -13.47 -2.04 -11.16
C ILE A 105 -13.33 -3.27 -10.25
N PRO A 106 -13.12 -4.48 -10.80
CA PRO A 106 -12.88 -5.68 -9.99
C PRO A 106 -11.66 -5.54 -9.08
N ILE A 107 -11.69 -6.15 -7.89
CA ILE A 107 -10.59 -6.01 -6.89
C ILE A 107 -9.21 -6.37 -7.47
N ASN A 108 -9.11 -7.39 -8.32
CA ASN A 108 -7.85 -7.83 -8.93
C ASN A 108 -7.37 -6.95 -10.10
N GLU A 109 -8.19 -5.99 -10.52
CA GLU A 109 -7.83 -4.96 -11.50
C GLU A 109 -7.47 -3.63 -10.84
N LYS A 110 -7.64 -3.54 -9.51
CA LYS A 110 -7.34 -2.34 -8.75
C LYS A 110 -5.85 -2.01 -8.73
N SER A 111 -5.59 -0.72 -8.65
CA SER A 111 -4.27 -0.11 -8.44
C SER A 111 -4.35 0.72 -7.16
N ILE A 112 -3.72 0.22 -6.09
CA ILE A 112 -3.78 0.83 -4.76
C ILE A 112 -2.40 1.36 -4.42
N VAL A 113 -2.28 2.67 -4.24
CA VAL A 113 -1.05 3.30 -3.75
C VAL A 113 -0.94 3.09 -2.25
N VAL A 114 0.25 2.77 -1.77
CA VAL A 114 0.56 2.55 -0.36
C VAL A 114 1.85 3.27 -0.03
N SER A 115 1.87 4.05 1.05
CA SER A 115 3.11 4.62 1.57
C SER A 115 3.72 3.67 2.59
N LEU A 116 5.04 3.55 2.57
CA LEU A 116 5.83 2.80 3.52
C LEU A 116 6.90 3.74 4.06
N GLN A 117 6.91 3.98 5.37
CA GLN A 117 7.98 4.68 6.06
C GLN A 117 8.95 3.63 6.61
N ALA A 118 10.23 3.72 6.24
CA ALA A 118 11.25 2.79 6.68
C ALA A 118 12.13 3.45 7.75
N HIS A 119 11.79 3.30 9.03
CA HIS A 119 12.56 3.89 10.14
C HIS A 119 13.95 3.26 10.34
N SER A 120 14.30 2.24 9.54
CA SER A 120 15.67 1.75 9.44
C SER A 120 16.54 2.57 8.46
N ASN A 121 15.90 3.33 7.57
CA ASN A 121 16.51 3.96 6.41
C ASN A 121 16.68 5.47 6.61
N TRP A 122 17.49 5.87 7.57
CA TRP A 122 17.82 7.29 7.83
C TRP A 122 19.32 7.58 7.79
N GLY A 123 20.14 6.63 7.34
CA GLY A 123 21.60 6.76 7.25
C GLY A 123 22.12 7.33 5.93
N GLY A 124 23.42 7.58 5.86
CA GLY A 124 24.09 7.94 4.61
C GLY A 124 23.60 9.28 4.05
N TRP A 125 23.27 9.33 2.75
CA TRP A 125 22.85 10.59 2.13
C TRP A 125 21.53 11.12 2.67
N THR A 126 20.66 10.28 3.23
CA THR A 126 19.38 10.75 3.77
C THR A 126 19.60 11.60 5.03
N GLU A 127 20.71 11.42 5.75
CA GLU A 127 21.05 12.25 6.93
C GLU A 127 21.10 13.75 6.60
N SER A 128 21.44 14.14 5.36
CA SER A 128 21.46 15.55 4.96
C SER A 128 20.09 16.23 4.95
N PHE A 129 19.00 15.45 4.98
CA PHE A 129 17.63 15.95 5.00
C PHE A 129 17.01 15.99 6.40
N ASN A 130 17.73 15.49 7.43
CA ASN A 130 17.19 15.25 8.78
C ASN A 130 15.81 14.56 8.78
N PRO A 131 15.63 13.45 8.04
CA PRO A 131 14.36 12.77 7.95
C PRO A 131 14.07 11.99 9.22
N ASP A 132 12.79 11.87 9.56
CA ASP A 132 12.31 10.90 10.55
C ASP A 132 12.44 9.46 10.00
N ALA A 133 12.11 9.27 8.72
CA ALA A 133 12.34 8.04 7.96
C ALA A 133 12.46 8.33 6.46
N ALA A 134 13.26 7.55 5.73
CA ALA A 134 13.10 7.46 4.28
C ALA A 134 11.94 6.52 3.96
N GLY A 135 11.14 6.85 2.96
CA GLY A 135 9.96 6.08 2.59
C GLY A 135 9.92 5.63 1.14
N GLN A 136 8.94 4.80 0.83
CA GLN A 136 8.60 4.38 -0.52
C GLN A 136 7.12 4.61 -0.78
N ILE A 137 6.79 5.00 -2.01
CA ILE A 137 5.43 4.94 -2.54
C ILE A 137 5.35 3.67 -3.39
N LEU A 138 4.55 2.73 -2.94
CA LEU A 138 4.38 1.41 -3.56
C LEU A 138 3.05 1.35 -4.30
N LEU A 139 3.02 0.65 -5.42
CA LEU A 139 1.79 0.31 -6.12
C LEU A 139 1.44 -1.15 -5.84
N TYR A 140 0.35 -1.38 -5.12
CA TYR A 140 -0.20 -2.70 -4.83
C TYR A 140 -1.32 -3.04 -5.81
N LYS A 141 -1.16 -4.16 -6.51
CA LYS A 141 -2.22 -4.81 -7.30
C LYS A 141 -2.70 -6.06 -6.58
N PRO A 142 -3.97 -6.13 -6.13
CA PRO A 142 -4.49 -7.31 -5.47
C PRO A 142 -4.49 -8.55 -6.35
N ALA A 143 -4.26 -9.70 -5.73
CA ALA A 143 -4.36 -11.03 -6.34
C ALA A 143 -5.20 -11.94 -5.43
N VAL A 144 -6.46 -11.53 -5.22
CA VAL A 144 -7.42 -12.25 -4.39
C VAL A 144 -7.98 -13.45 -5.18
N PRO A 145 -7.96 -14.68 -4.64
CA PRO A 145 -8.57 -15.83 -5.31
C PRO A 145 -10.06 -15.59 -5.61
N ALA A 146 -10.55 -16.17 -6.71
CA ALA A 146 -11.99 -16.29 -6.91
C ALA A 146 -12.61 -17.05 -5.73
N ASN A 147 -13.82 -16.67 -5.31
CA ASN A 147 -14.54 -17.37 -4.25
C ASN A 147 -14.88 -18.81 -4.65
#